data_AF-A0A9D5GDB8-F1
#
_entry.id   AF-A0A9D5GDB8-F1
#
_cell.length_a   1.000
_cell.length_b   1.000
_cell.length_c   1.000
_cell.angle_alpha   90.00
_cell.angle_beta   90.00
_cell.angle_gamma   90.00
#
_symmetry.space_group_name_H-M   'P 1'
#
loop_
_entity.id
_entity.type
_entity.pdbx_description
1 polymer ?
#
loop_
_entity_poly.entity_id
_entity_poly.type
_entity_poly.pdbx_seq_one_letter_code
_entity_poly.pdbx_strand_id
1 'polypeptide(L)'
;MRVKTFPGIDQQRIERLHVIARAALDGKLDPARLLAMEPEAALEDLQELPGIGPFYASLILLRASGATDIMTSRAPHMPEYMGHFYELKKGRDTGAQIMRIAEAWRPFRTWAMVLIRVAGDRAGLSSR
;
A
#
# COMPACT_ATOMS: atom_id res chain seq x y z
N MET A 1 -19.54 16.73 10.44
CA MET A 1 -18.27 17.34 10.01
C MET A 1 -18.33 18.83 10.31
N ARG A 2 -17.46 19.36 11.19
CA ARG A 2 -17.58 20.74 11.73
C ARG A 2 -16.54 21.72 11.16
N VAL A 3 -15.39 21.26 10.68
CA VAL A 3 -14.34 22.10 10.08
C VAL A 3 -14.80 22.54 8.69
N LYS A 4 -14.69 23.82 8.35
CA LYS A 4 -15.11 24.32 7.02
C LYS A 4 -13.93 24.86 6.20
N THR A 5 -12.94 25.43 6.87
CA THR A 5 -11.69 25.94 6.29
C THR A 5 -10.54 25.59 7.22
N PHE A 6 -9.32 25.46 6.67
CA PHE A 6 -8.12 25.22 7.46
C PHE A 6 -6.90 25.81 6.73
N PRO A 7 -5.98 26.52 7.42
CA PRO A 7 -4.80 27.09 6.77
C PRO A 7 -3.98 26.06 6.00
N GLY A 8 -3.69 26.33 4.73
CA GLY A 8 -2.88 25.44 3.88
C GLY A 8 -3.64 24.25 3.27
N ILE A 9 -4.95 24.14 3.47
CA ILE A 9 -5.79 23.11 2.87
C ILE A 9 -6.86 23.79 2.01
N ASP A 10 -6.85 23.51 0.71
CA ASP A 10 -7.87 24.00 -0.21
C ASP A 10 -9.26 23.37 0.07
N GLN A 11 -10.30 24.02 -0.46
CA GLN A 11 -11.69 23.63 -0.22
C GLN A 11 -11.99 22.20 -0.70
N GLN A 12 -11.45 21.80 -1.86
CA GLN A 12 -11.66 20.48 -2.43
C GLN A 12 -11.09 19.38 -1.52
N ARG A 13 -9.93 19.62 -0.89
CA ARG A 13 -9.34 18.69 0.08
C ARG A 13 -10.19 18.60 1.35
N ILE A 14 -10.73 19.71 1.86
CA ILE A 14 -11.62 19.67 3.04
C ILE A 14 -12.87 18.84 2.75
N GLU A 15 -13.50 19.04 1.60
CA GLU A 15 -14.67 18.28 1.18
C GLU A 15 -14.35 16.79 1.04
N ARG A 16 -13.22 16.44 0.41
CA ARG A 16 -12.76 15.04 0.33
C ARG A 16 -12.49 14.44 1.71
N LEU A 17 -11.82 15.16 2.61
CA LEU A 17 -11.57 14.71 3.97
C LEU A 17 -12.87 14.43 4.73
N HIS A 18 -13.90 15.23 4.54
CA HIS A 18 -15.22 14.97 5.12
C HIS A 18 -15.87 13.69 4.59
N VAL A 19 -15.76 13.41 3.29
CA VAL A 19 -16.28 12.17 2.71
C VAL A 19 -15.52 10.96 3.25
N ILE A 20 -14.19 11.02 3.28
CA ILE A 20 -13.35 9.96 3.85
C ILE A 20 -13.68 9.73 5.33
N ALA A 21 -13.83 10.79 6.10
CA ALA A 21 -14.12 10.67 7.52
C ALA A 21 -15.56 10.19 7.79
N ARG A 22 -16.52 10.46 6.89
CA ARG A 22 -17.84 9.81 6.94
C ARG A 22 -17.72 8.31 6.69
N ALA A 23 -17.03 7.91 5.62
CA ALA A 23 -16.80 6.51 5.31
C ALA A 23 -16.08 5.77 6.45
N ALA A 24 -15.15 6.44 7.14
CA ALA A 24 -14.51 5.89 8.34
C ALA A 24 -15.51 5.63 9.46
N LEU A 25 -16.39 6.60 9.75
CA LEU A 25 -17.43 6.46 10.78
C LEU A 25 -18.47 5.38 10.42
N ASP A 26 -18.70 5.15 9.13
CA ASP A 26 -19.59 4.11 8.62
C ASP A 26 -18.91 2.73 8.55
N GLY A 27 -17.67 2.60 9.04
CA GLY A 27 -16.92 1.33 9.11
C GLY A 27 -16.20 0.93 7.82
N LYS A 28 -16.28 1.73 6.75
CA LYS A 28 -15.58 1.43 5.48
C LYS A 28 -14.05 1.46 5.60
N LEU A 29 -13.49 2.05 6.65
CA LEU A 29 -12.04 2.06 6.89
C LEU A 29 -11.62 1.26 8.13
N ASP A 30 -12.49 0.39 8.65
CA ASP A 30 -12.16 -0.47 9.78
C ASP A 30 -11.07 -1.49 9.39
N PRO A 31 -9.90 -1.49 10.08
CA PRO A 31 -8.84 -2.48 9.89
C PRO A 31 -9.31 -3.94 9.94
N ALA A 32 -10.15 -4.30 10.92
CA ALA A 32 -10.60 -5.66 11.11
C ALA A 32 -11.51 -6.12 9.95
N ARG A 33 -12.38 -5.22 9.48
CA ARG A 33 -13.22 -5.48 8.30
C ARG A 33 -12.37 -5.69 7.06
N LEU A 34 -11.40 -4.81 6.81
CA LEU A 34 -10.53 -4.88 5.64
C LEU A 34 -9.65 -6.15 5.65
N LEU A 35 -9.17 -6.58 6.81
CA LEU A 35 -8.39 -7.82 6.95
C LEU A 35 -9.23 -9.09 6.82
N ALA A 36 -10.53 -9.02 7.08
CA ALA A 36 -11.45 -10.15 6.92
C ALA A 36 -11.88 -10.36 5.45
N MET A 37 -11.62 -9.39 4.57
CA MET A 37 -11.90 -9.47 3.14
C MET A 37 -10.74 -10.16 2.40
N GLU A 38 -11.05 -10.74 1.24
CA GLU A 38 -10.00 -11.11 0.29
C GLU A 38 -9.21 -9.86 -0.14
N PRO A 39 -7.86 -9.92 -0.23
CA PRO A 39 -7.02 -8.74 -0.42
C PRO A 39 -7.41 -7.89 -1.65
N GLU A 40 -7.67 -8.52 -2.78
CA GLU A 40 -8.08 -7.84 -4.02
C GLU A 40 -9.44 -7.15 -3.84
N ALA A 41 -10.40 -7.78 -3.18
CA ALA A 41 -11.70 -7.19 -2.90
C ALA A 41 -11.59 -6.00 -1.93
N ALA A 42 -10.72 -6.09 -0.92
CA ALA A 42 -10.44 -4.96 -0.03
C ALA A 42 -9.81 -3.77 -0.78
N LEU A 43 -8.92 -4.04 -1.74
CA LEU A 43 -8.34 -2.99 -2.58
C LEU A 43 -9.38 -2.32 -3.49
N GLU A 44 -10.32 -3.08 -4.06
CA GLU A 44 -11.41 -2.55 -4.89
C GLU A 44 -12.39 -1.71 -4.07
N ASP A 45 -12.82 -2.21 -2.91
CA ASP A 45 -13.70 -1.50 -1.98
C ASP A 45 -13.10 -0.17 -1.49
N LEU A 46 -11.79 -0.15 -1.21
CA LEU A 46 -11.06 1.08 -0.87
C LEU A 46 -11.01 2.09 -2.02
N GLN A 47 -10.99 1.63 -3.27
CA GLN A 47 -10.94 2.51 -4.45
C GLN A 47 -12.28 3.16 -4.78
N GLU A 48 -13.39 2.69 -4.20
CA GLU A 48 -14.67 3.40 -4.28
C GLU A 48 -14.64 4.76 -3.54
N LEU A 49 -13.70 4.95 -2.63
CA LEU A 49 -13.56 6.18 -1.85
C LEU A 49 -12.95 7.31 -2.71
N PRO A 50 -13.52 8.52 -2.69
CA PRO A 50 -13.12 9.58 -3.62
C PRO A 50 -11.66 10.00 -3.47
N GLY A 51 -10.93 9.77 -4.56
CA GLY A 51 -9.52 10.07 -4.70
C GLY A 51 -8.58 9.15 -3.90
N ILE A 52 -9.05 7.95 -3.58
CA ILE A 52 -8.23 6.80 -3.23
C ILE A 52 -8.01 5.98 -4.50
N GLY A 53 -6.86 6.15 -5.14
CA GLY A 53 -6.46 5.32 -6.29
C GLY A 53 -5.76 4.03 -5.87
N PRO A 54 -5.38 3.16 -6.83
CA PRO A 54 -4.77 1.86 -6.56
C PRO A 54 -3.55 1.91 -5.62
N PHE A 55 -2.74 2.96 -5.75
CA PHE A 55 -1.58 3.19 -4.89
C PHE A 55 -1.99 3.47 -3.43
N TYR A 56 -2.90 4.43 -3.21
CA TYR A 56 -3.36 4.78 -1.87
C TYR A 56 -4.16 3.64 -1.21
N ALA A 57 -4.98 2.92 -1.98
CA ALA A 57 -5.67 1.72 -1.49
C ALA A 57 -4.67 0.68 -0.96
N SER A 58 -3.59 0.43 -1.72
CA SER A 58 -2.52 -0.47 -1.28
C SER A 58 -1.84 0.00 -0.01
N LEU A 59 -1.62 1.31 0.15
CA LEU A 59 -1.05 1.87 1.39
C LEU A 59 -1.98 1.70 2.59
N ILE A 60 -3.28 1.96 2.41
CA ILE A 60 -4.28 1.79 3.48
C ILE A 60 -4.34 0.32 3.89
N LEU A 61 -4.53 -0.60 2.93
CA LEU A 61 -4.62 -2.02 3.24
C LEU A 61 -3.34 -2.55 3.88
N LEU A 62 -2.16 -2.25 3.33
CA LEU A 62 -0.92 -2.84 3.86
C LEU A 62 -0.42 -2.20 5.15
N ARG A 63 -0.61 -0.88 5.33
CA ARG A 63 0.04 -0.13 6.42
C ARG A 63 -0.93 0.29 7.52
N ALA A 64 -2.20 0.51 7.20
CA ALA A 64 -3.18 0.96 8.17
C ALA A 64 -4.04 -0.17 8.76
N SER A 65 -4.12 -1.33 8.10
CA SER A 65 -4.93 -2.45 8.59
C SER A 65 -4.20 -3.37 9.59
N GLY A 66 -2.86 -3.36 9.60
CA GLY A 66 -2.06 -4.33 10.36
C GLY A 66 -1.76 -5.63 9.61
N ALA A 67 -2.05 -5.71 8.31
CA ALA A 67 -1.69 -6.85 7.45
C ALA A 67 -0.20 -7.23 7.60
N THR A 68 0.06 -8.51 7.88
CA THR A 68 1.43 -9.02 8.02
C THR A 68 1.89 -9.83 6.82
N ASP A 69 0.97 -10.55 6.16
CA ASP A 69 1.31 -11.53 5.12
C ASP A 69 0.61 -11.32 3.77
N ILE A 70 0.24 -10.07 3.45
CA ILE A 70 -0.33 -9.66 2.16
C ILE A 70 0.76 -9.01 1.30
N MET A 71 0.89 -9.46 0.05
CA MET A 71 1.77 -8.84 -0.93
C MET A 71 0.94 -8.12 -1.98
N THR A 72 1.23 -6.84 -2.24
CA THR A 72 0.66 -6.16 -3.40
C THR A 72 1.72 -6.06 -4.50
N SER A 73 1.33 -6.40 -5.73
CA SER A 73 2.16 -6.22 -6.93
C SER A 73 2.39 -4.75 -7.29
N ARG A 74 1.81 -3.82 -6.52
CA ARG A 74 1.71 -2.38 -6.82
C ARG A 74 2.74 -1.53 -6.09
N ALA A 75 3.66 -2.14 -5.33
CA ALA A 75 4.78 -1.42 -4.73
C ALA A 75 5.74 -0.98 -5.86
N PRO A 76 5.95 0.34 -6.07
CA PRO A 76 6.81 0.83 -7.15
C PRO A 76 8.27 0.41 -6.90
N HIS A 77 9.01 0.19 -7.99
CA HIS A 77 10.45 -0.12 -8.01
C HIS A 77 10.86 -1.41 -7.28
N MET A 78 9.91 -2.27 -6.92
CA MET A 78 10.23 -3.51 -6.20
C MET A 78 11.20 -4.44 -6.97
N PRO A 79 11.05 -4.63 -8.30
CA PRO A 79 12.04 -5.39 -9.07
C PRO A 79 13.45 -4.78 -9.03
N GLU A 80 13.57 -3.45 -9.04
CA GLU A 80 14.85 -2.74 -8.94
C GLU A 80 15.51 -2.99 -7.58
N TYR A 81 14.75 -2.86 -6.50
CA TYR A 81 15.26 -3.04 -5.13
C TYR A 81 15.65 -4.49 -4.87
N MET A 82 14.81 -5.43 -5.28
CA MET A 82 15.10 -6.86 -5.16
C MET A 82 16.28 -7.28 -6.04
N GLY A 83 16.42 -6.70 -7.24
CA GLY A 83 17.59 -6.87 -8.09
C GLY A 83 18.88 -6.41 -7.43
N HIS A 84 18.84 -5.32 -6.66
CA HIS A 84 20.00 -4.81 -5.94
C HIS A 84 20.33 -5.66 -4.69
N PHE A 85 19.35 -5.94 -3.83
CA PHE A 85 19.61 -6.59 -2.54
C PHE A 85 19.76 -8.11 -2.62
N TYR A 86 19.16 -8.75 -3.62
CA TYR A 86 19.18 -10.20 -3.80
C TYR A 86 19.84 -10.63 -5.11
N GLU A 87 20.51 -9.70 -5.80
CA GLU A 87 21.21 -9.95 -7.07
C GLU A 87 20.30 -10.62 -8.13
N LEU A 88 19.00 -10.30 -8.12
CA LEU A 88 18.04 -10.91 -9.03
C LEU A 88 18.30 -10.53 -10.48
N LYS A 89 18.23 -11.53 -11.35
CA LYS A 89 18.31 -11.32 -12.80
C LYS A 89 17.00 -10.72 -13.30
N LYS A 90 17.05 -9.47 -13.76
CA LYS A 90 15.93 -8.82 -14.44
C LYS A 90 15.57 -9.59 -15.73
N GLY A 91 14.29 -9.83 -15.91
CA GLY A 91 13.74 -10.55 -17.06
C GLY A 91 12.28 -10.95 -16.85
N ARG A 92 11.76 -11.81 -17.74
CA ARG A 92 10.36 -12.28 -17.67
C ARG A 92 10.02 -12.99 -16.35
N ASP A 93 11.00 -13.65 -15.74
CA ASP A 93 10.81 -14.42 -14.51
C ASP A 93 10.99 -13.61 -13.22
N THR A 94 11.20 -12.30 -13.29
CA THR A 94 11.52 -11.47 -12.11
C THR A 94 10.44 -11.57 -11.04
N GLY A 95 9.16 -11.54 -11.44
CA GLY A 95 8.05 -11.70 -10.49
C GLY A 95 8.08 -13.04 -9.75
N ALA A 96 8.31 -14.14 -10.47
CA ALA A 96 8.40 -15.47 -9.87
C ALA A 96 9.64 -15.63 -8.97
N GLN A 97 10.76 -14.97 -9.30
CA GLN A 97 11.94 -14.92 -8.43
C GLN A 97 11.64 -14.19 -7.12
N ILE A 98 10.97 -13.03 -7.19
CA ILE A 98 10.54 -12.26 -6.01
C ILE A 98 9.62 -13.11 -5.13
N MET A 99 8.61 -13.76 -5.72
CA MET A 99 7.68 -14.60 -4.96
C MET A 99 8.39 -15.75 -4.24
N ARG A 100 9.35 -16.42 -4.88
CA ARG A 100 10.14 -17.49 -4.25
C ARG A 100 10.95 -17.02 -3.05
N ILE A 101 11.58 -15.85 -3.14
CA ILE A 101 12.31 -15.27 -2.00
C ILE A 101 11.32 -14.89 -0.90
N ALA A 102 10.18 -14.30 -1.27
CA ALA A 102 9.19 -13.83 -0.31
C ALA A 102 8.58 -14.95 0.54
N GLU A 103 8.53 -16.19 0.06
CA GLU A 103 8.05 -17.32 0.88
C GLU A 103 8.83 -17.49 2.19
N ALA A 104 10.13 -17.17 2.21
CA ALA A 104 10.95 -17.23 3.43
C ALA A 104 10.60 -16.13 4.46
N TRP A 105 9.85 -15.10 4.06
CA TRP A 105 9.45 -14.00 4.95
C TRP A 105 8.12 -14.22 5.65
N ARG A 106 7.42 -15.33 5.39
CA ARG A 106 6.17 -15.64 6.09
C ARG A 106 6.39 -15.73 7.61
N PRO A 107 5.43 -15.25 8.44
CA PRO A 107 4.14 -14.64 8.08
C PRO A 107 4.20 -13.10 7.96
N PHE A 108 5.35 -12.52 7.61
CA PHE A 108 5.64 -11.08 7.63
C PHE A 108 6.01 -10.51 6.25
N ARG A 109 5.51 -11.12 5.16
CA ARG A 109 5.82 -10.68 3.79
C ARG A 109 5.47 -9.20 3.53
N THR A 110 4.39 -8.69 4.13
CA THR A 110 4.01 -7.26 4.01
C THR A 110 5.12 -6.35 4.54
N TRP A 111 5.61 -6.63 5.75
CA TRP A 111 6.61 -5.78 6.40
C TRP A 111 7.99 -5.91 5.78
N ALA A 112 8.37 -7.11 5.34
CA ALA A 112 9.61 -7.30 4.57
C ALA A 112 9.62 -6.43 3.30
N MET A 113 8.52 -6.39 2.55
CA MET A 113 8.38 -5.56 1.35
C MET A 113 8.44 -4.07 1.66
N VAL A 114 7.82 -3.63 2.78
CA VAL A 114 7.93 -2.25 3.26
C VAL A 114 9.38 -1.89 3.58
N LEU A 115 10.11 -2.76 4.28
CA LEU A 115 11.51 -2.54 4.65
C LEU A 115 12.42 -2.50 3.42
N ILE A 116 12.23 -3.41 2.45
CA ILE A 116 12.97 -3.39 1.18
C ILE A 116 12.76 -2.07 0.44
N ARG A 117 11.51 -1.59 0.36
CA ARG A 117 11.21 -0.28 -0.25
C ARG A 117 11.95 0.84 0.46
N VAL A 118 11.85 0.90 1.80
CA VAL A 118 12.51 1.95 2.60
C VAL A 118 14.03 1.91 2.42
N ALA A 119 14.62 0.72 2.38
CA ALA A 119 16.05 0.54 2.15
C ALA A 119 16.45 0.98 0.73
N GLY A 120 15.67 0.63 -0.29
CA GLY A 120 15.91 1.01 -1.69
C GLY A 120 15.80 2.51 -1.93
N ASP A 121 14.76 3.15 -1.36
CA ASP A 121 14.60 4.61 -1.39
C ASP A 121 15.82 5.30 -0.75
N ARG A 122 16.26 4.83 0.43
CA ARG A 122 17.45 5.36 1.14
C ARG A 122 18.75 5.17 0.35
N ALA A 123 18.85 4.10 -0.43
CA ALA A 123 20.00 3.83 -1.30
C ALA A 123 19.96 4.62 -2.63
N GLY A 124 18.91 5.42 -2.87
CA GLY A 124 18.77 6.21 -4.10
C GLY A 124 18.50 5.37 -5.34
N LEU A 125 17.85 4.22 -5.18
CA LEU A 125 17.52 3.30 -6.27
C LEU A 125 16.21 3.65 -6.99
N SER A 126 15.36 4.49 -6.39
CA SER A 126 14.07 4.93 -6.94
C SER A 126 14.18 5.87 -8.15
N SER A 127 15.36 6.48 -8.34
CA SER A 127 15.58 7.61 -9.27
C SER A 127 16.57 7.29 -10.39
N ARG A 128 16.85 5.99 -10.62
CA ARG A 128 17.72 5.51 -11.69
C ARG A 128 16.93 4.81 -12.79
#